data_AF-A0A6N7PV03-F1
#
_entry.id   AF-A0A6N7PV03-F1
#
_cell.length_a   1.000
_cell.length_b   1.000
_cell.length_c   1.000
_cell.angle_alpha   90.00
_cell.angle_beta   90.00
_cell.angle_gamma   90.00
#
_symmetry.space_group_name_H-M   'P 1'
#
loop_
_entity.id
_entity.type
_entity.pdbx_description
1 polymer ?
#
loop_
_entity_poly.entity_id
_entity_poly.type
_entity_poly.pdbx_seq_one_letter_code
_entity_poly.pdbx_strand_id
1 'polypeptide(L)'
;MRRPRWRPLLSLALLGCLTLSLLPLGCSSATIYRPTVPDDRPRIPESTAERLRECVDELRGTIKPEHYTLDASVKVDQEGRVVEVETTGQPNPDVGICMRIALRGMTLPADVLERRMLRTSASADGRALPDRGAIGEVVTVVVVVTVVFTEVIIEAFAIAVGVTVTATVAAGAAEAFAKRRKRRSCTTHYDMCMDDKTGDEDGNHRGETLCGTCHTMCKNGHWPKQIGTGQSCLYRGHSEWDD
;
A
#
# COMPACT_ATOMS: atom_id res chain seq x y z
N MET A 1 -57.36 53.30 -22.49
CA MET A 1 -56.05 52.78 -22.95
C MET A 1 -55.29 52.21 -21.75
N ARG A 2 -55.22 50.88 -21.60
CA ARG A 2 -54.45 50.20 -20.53
C ARG A 2 -53.43 49.27 -21.19
N ARG A 3 -52.14 49.49 -20.93
CA ARG A 3 -51.04 48.61 -21.37
C ARG A 3 -50.85 47.47 -20.36
N PRO A 4 -50.72 46.20 -20.78
CA PRO A 4 -50.36 45.12 -19.87
C PRO A 4 -48.82 45.05 -19.70
N ARG A 5 -48.36 45.29 -18.46
CA ARG A 5 -46.99 45.07 -17.97
C ARG A 5 -46.86 43.63 -17.45
N TRP A 6 -46.60 42.66 -18.31
CA TRP A 6 -46.33 41.26 -17.92
C TRP A 6 -45.13 40.71 -18.71
N ARG A 7 -43.96 41.31 -18.53
CA ARG A 7 -42.72 40.85 -19.20
C ARG A 7 -41.50 40.48 -18.31
N PRO A 8 -41.47 40.57 -16.96
CA PRO A 8 -40.26 40.15 -16.24
C PRO A 8 -40.26 38.69 -15.75
N LEU A 9 -41.34 37.92 -15.91
CA LEU A 9 -41.43 36.57 -15.31
C LEU A 9 -40.80 35.45 -16.15
N LEU A 10 -40.52 35.67 -17.44
CA LEU A 10 -39.95 34.64 -18.32
C LEU A 10 -38.41 34.51 -18.22
N SER A 11 -37.71 35.55 -17.78
CA SER A 11 -36.24 35.54 -17.71
C SER A 11 -35.67 34.84 -16.45
N LEU A 12 -36.45 34.71 -15.37
CA LEU A 12 -36.03 34.00 -14.16
C LEU A 12 -36.10 32.47 -14.29
N ALA A 13 -36.99 31.94 -15.13
CA ALA A 13 -37.14 30.50 -15.34
C ALA A 13 -35.95 29.86 -16.08
N LEU A 14 -35.29 30.61 -16.97
CA LEU A 14 -34.14 30.11 -17.74
C LEU A 14 -32.84 30.07 -16.93
N LEU A 15 -32.69 30.89 -15.87
CA LEU A 15 -31.51 30.85 -15.00
C LEU A 15 -31.51 29.66 -14.03
N GLY A 16 -32.69 29.15 -13.65
CA GLY A 16 -32.82 27.99 -12.75
C GLY A 16 -32.30 26.68 -13.37
N CYS A 17 -32.54 26.46 -14.67
CA CYS A 17 -32.11 25.22 -15.34
C CYS A 17 -30.59 25.07 -15.48
N LEU A 18 -29.81 26.16 -15.46
CA LEU A 18 -28.34 26.09 -15.53
C LEU A 18 -27.67 25.71 -14.21
N THR A 19 -28.38 25.80 -13.08
CA THR A 19 -27.83 25.42 -11.76
C THR A 19 -28.00 23.94 -11.43
N LEU A 20 -28.90 23.23 -12.12
CA LEU A 20 -29.12 21.79 -11.93
C LEU A 20 -28.13 20.90 -12.71
N SER A 21 -27.40 21.45 -13.70
CA SER A 21 -26.35 20.74 -14.43
C SER A 21 -24.98 20.72 -13.73
N LEU A 22 -24.88 21.37 -12.56
CA LEU A 22 -23.66 21.40 -11.71
C LEU A 22 -23.78 20.53 -10.46
N LEU A 23 -24.85 19.73 -10.34
CA LEU A 23 -24.80 18.58 -9.44
C LEU A 23 -23.79 17.59 -10.02
N PRO A 24 -22.76 17.18 -9.28
CA PRO A 24 -21.81 16.18 -9.76
C PRO A 24 -22.58 14.89 -10.04
N LEU A 25 -22.86 14.64 -11.32
CA LEU A 25 -23.40 13.38 -11.80
C LEU A 25 -22.34 12.31 -11.55
N GLY A 26 -22.49 11.61 -10.45
CA GLY A 26 -21.61 10.51 -10.09
C GLY A 26 -21.88 9.95 -8.71
N CYS A 27 -23.16 9.73 -8.36
CA CYS A 27 -23.47 8.75 -7.31
C CYS A 27 -23.02 7.40 -7.85
N SER A 28 -21.77 7.00 -7.54
CA SER A 28 -21.35 5.64 -7.83
C SER A 28 -22.29 4.70 -7.11
N SER A 29 -22.86 3.75 -7.86
CA SER A 29 -23.80 2.77 -7.31
C SER A 29 -23.09 1.64 -6.59
N ALA A 30 -21.77 1.55 -6.77
CA ALA A 30 -20.93 0.56 -6.16
C ALA A 30 -20.45 1.04 -4.78
N THR A 31 -20.59 0.20 -3.76
CA THR A 31 -20.14 0.47 -2.40
C THR A 31 -19.06 -0.54 -2.01
N ILE A 32 -18.01 -0.07 -1.33
CA ILE A 32 -16.97 -0.93 -0.77
C ILE A 32 -17.36 -1.29 0.66
N TYR A 33 -17.54 -2.58 0.91
CA TYR A 33 -17.67 -3.14 2.24
C TYR A 33 -16.36 -3.84 2.66
N ARG A 34 -15.92 -3.54 3.88
CA ARG A 34 -14.74 -4.16 4.49
C ARG A 34 -15.19 -4.90 5.74
N PRO A 35 -14.99 -6.23 5.82
CA PRO A 35 -15.25 -6.97 7.05
C PRO A 35 -14.47 -6.34 8.21
N THR A 36 -15.15 -6.09 9.33
CA THR A 36 -14.58 -5.54 10.58
C THR A 36 -13.90 -6.58 11.46
N VAL A 37 -13.69 -7.80 10.95
CA VAL A 37 -13.07 -8.89 11.69
C VAL A 37 -11.68 -8.45 12.17
N PRO A 38 -11.32 -8.67 13.46
CA PRO A 38 -9.96 -8.48 13.95
C PRO A 38 -9.07 -9.52 13.30
N ASP A 39 -8.62 -9.19 12.12
CA ASP A 39 -7.80 -10.02 11.27
C ASP A 39 -6.41 -9.40 11.22
N ASP A 40 -5.41 -10.18 11.59
CA ASP A 40 -3.99 -9.80 11.55
C ASP A 40 -3.45 -9.60 10.13
N ARG A 41 -4.31 -9.80 9.12
CA ARG A 41 -4.02 -9.60 7.71
C ARG A 41 -3.97 -8.11 7.34
N PRO A 42 -3.02 -7.70 6.48
CA PRO A 42 -2.99 -6.34 5.97
C PRO A 42 -4.20 -6.04 5.10
N ARG A 43 -4.62 -4.78 5.09
CA ARG A 43 -5.71 -4.30 4.23
C ARG A 43 -5.20 -3.98 2.83
N ILE A 44 -6.05 -4.20 1.83
CA ILE A 44 -5.79 -3.74 0.46
C ILE A 44 -5.69 -2.20 0.49
N PRO A 45 -4.70 -1.59 -0.18
CA PRO A 45 -4.58 -0.13 -0.24
C PRO A 45 -5.86 0.53 -0.78
N GLU A 46 -6.24 1.67 -0.21
CA GLU A 46 -7.50 2.35 -0.56
C GLU A 46 -7.58 2.69 -2.05
N SER A 47 -6.47 3.16 -2.63
CA SER A 47 -6.38 3.47 -4.05
C SER A 47 -6.60 2.25 -4.95
N THR A 48 -6.21 1.05 -4.48
CA THR A 48 -6.47 -0.20 -5.19
C THR A 48 -7.93 -0.62 -5.02
N ALA A 49 -8.48 -0.55 -3.80
CA ALA A 49 -9.88 -0.86 -3.54
C ALA A 49 -10.84 0.01 -4.37
N GLU A 50 -10.57 1.30 -4.48
CA GLU A 50 -11.34 2.22 -5.32
C GLU A 50 -11.30 1.86 -6.81
N ARG A 51 -10.12 1.50 -7.34
CA ARG A 51 -10.00 1.04 -8.74
C ARG A 51 -10.74 -0.27 -8.99
N LEU A 52 -10.74 -1.19 -8.01
CA LEU A 52 -11.52 -2.43 -8.10
C LEU A 52 -13.03 -2.11 -8.10
N ARG A 53 -13.47 -1.15 -7.28
CA ARG A 53 -14.87 -0.66 -7.26
C ARG A 53 -15.26 -0.07 -8.61
N GLU A 54 -14.41 0.77 -9.19
CA GLU A 54 -14.65 1.36 -10.53
C GLU A 54 -14.83 0.27 -11.59
N CYS A 55 -14.01 -0.79 -11.57
CA CYS A 55 -14.18 -1.93 -12.48
C CYS A 55 -15.54 -2.60 -12.38
N VAL A 56 -16.06 -2.82 -11.17
CA VAL A 56 -17.39 -3.42 -10.98
C VAL A 56 -18.48 -2.44 -11.40
N ASP A 57 -18.35 -1.15 -11.06
CA ASP A 57 -19.36 -0.13 -11.38
C ASP A 57 -19.49 0.09 -12.89
N GLU A 58 -18.38 0.09 -13.63
CA GLU A 58 -18.34 0.24 -15.09
C GLU A 58 -18.93 -0.99 -15.79
N LEU A 59 -18.59 -2.19 -15.31
CA LEU A 59 -18.98 -3.45 -15.96
C LEU A 59 -20.25 -4.08 -15.39
N ARG A 60 -20.94 -3.44 -14.44
CA ARG A 60 -22.16 -3.99 -13.80
C ARG A 60 -23.23 -4.45 -14.79
N GLY A 61 -23.33 -3.80 -15.96
CA GLY A 61 -24.29 -4.17 -17.00
C GLY A 61 -23.97 -5.49 -17.73
N THR A 62 -22.74 -6.00 -17.61
CA THR A 62 -22.29 -7.26 -18.22
C THR A 62 -22.24 -8.41 -17.23
N ILE A 63 -22.48 -8.14 -15.94
CA ILE A 63 -22.45 -9.10 -14.85
C ILE A 63 -23.88 -9.55 -14.53
N LYS A 64 -24.09 -10.85 -14.34
CA LYS A 64 -25.40 -11.35 -13.90
C LYS A 64 -25.60 -11.02 -12.41
N PRO A 65 -26.83 -10.71 -11.97
CA PRO A 65 -27.11 -10.48 -10.55
C PRO A 65 -26.85 -11.74 -9.71
N GLU A 66 -25.71 -11.79 -9.02
CA GLU A 66 -25.29 -12.89 -8.14
C GLU A 66 -24.12 -12.44 -7.22
N HIS A 67 -23.67 -13.34 -6.35
CA HIS A 67 -22.46 -13.20 -5.56
C HIS A 67 -21.29 -13.90 -6.27
N TYR A 68 -20.17 -13.20 -6.39
CA TYR A 68 -18.94 -13.70 -6.99
C TYR A 68 -17.79 -13.60 -6.01
N THR A 69 -16.89 -14.57 -6.05
CA THR A 69 -15.62 -14.56 -5.32
C THR A 69 -14.49 -14.56 -6.33
N LEU A 70 -13.67 -13.50 -6.31
CA LEU A 70 -12.50 -13.35 -7.15
C LEU A 70 -11.25 -13.53 -6.29
N ASP A 71 -10.48 -14.55 -6.62
CA ASP A 71 -9.16 -14.78 -6.03
C ASP A 71 -8.10 -14.21 -6.96
N ALA A 72 -7.23 -13.36 -6.42
CA ALA A 72 -6.12 -12.76 -7.13
C ALA A 72 -4.78 -13.14 -6.51
N SER A 73 -3.90 -13.71 -7.33
CA SER A 73 -2.50 -13.96 -6.99
C SER A 73 -1.63 -12.90 -7.67
N VAL A 74 -0.87 -12.14 -6.89
CA VAL A 74 0.04 -11.10 -7.41
C VAL A 74 1.49 -11.44 -7.08
N LYS A 75 2.40 -11.25 -8.04
CA LYS A 75 3.84 -11.28 -7.79
C LYS A 75 4.37 -9.86 -7.72
N VAL A 76 5.26 -9.62 -6.76
CA VAL A 76 5.75 -8.29 -6.45
C VAL A 76 7.27 -8.23 -6.60
N ASP A 77 7.77 -7.15 -7.18
CA ASP A 77 9.21 -6.90 -7.37
C ASP A 77 9.91 -6.41 -6.08
N GLN A 78 11.20 -6.09 -6.20
CA GLN A 78 12.04 -5.58 -5.11
C GLN A 78 11.68 -4.15 -4.67
N GLU A 79 10.83 -3.47 -5.42
CA GLU A 79 10.33 -2.13 -5.15
C GLU A 79 8.93 -2.16 -4.53
N GLY A 80 8.35 -3.34 -4.30
CA GLY A 80 7.00 -3.48 -3.80
C GLY A 80 5.92 -3.31 -4.88
N ARG A 81 6.28 -3.29 -6.16
CA ARG A 81 5.33 -3.11 -7.27
C ARG A 81 4.87 -4.44 -7.83
N VAL A 82 3.61 -4.51 -8.21
CA VAL A 82 3.03 -5.70 -8.85
C VAL A 82 3.57 -5.86 -10.27
N VAL A 83 4.20 -6.99 -10.55
CA VAL A 83 4.74 -7.35 -11.89
C VAL A 83 3.87 -8.36 -12.62
N GLU A 84 3.13 -9.17 -11.87
CA GLU A 84 2.29 -10.23 -12.43
C GLU A 84 1.01 -10.35 -11.61
N VAL A 85 -0.11 -10.61 -12.30
CA VAL A 85 -1.42 -10.78 -11.69
C VAL A 85 -2.14 -11.93 -12.39
N GLU A 86 -2.52 -12.91 -11.59
CA GLU A 86 -3.40 -14.02 -11.98
C GLU A 86 -4.71 -13.86 -11.21
N THR A 87 -5.84 -14.11 -11.87
CA THR A 87 -7.17 -14.01 -11.26
C THR A 87 -8.02 -15.21 -11.63
N THR A 88 -8.79 -15.70 -10.67
CA THR A 88 -9.78 -16.77 -10.84
C THR A 88 -11.11 -16.37 -10.22
N GLY A 89 -12.21 -16.99 -10.69
CA GLY A 89 -13.55 -16.72 -10.14
C GLY A 89 -14.21 -15.42 -10.63
N GLN A 90 -13.60 -14.73 -11.61
CA GLN A 90 -14.20 -13.54 -12.21
C GLN A 90 -15.58 -13.83 -12.85
N PRO A 91 -16.56 -12.91 -12.73
CA PRO A 91 -17.90 -13.08 -13.30
C PRO A 91 -17.90 -13.30 -14.82
N ASN A 92 -17.03 -12.57 -15.52
CA ASN A 92 -16.80 -12.68 -16.95
C ASN A 92 -15.36 -12.22 -17.30
N PRO A 93 -14.89 -12.44 -18.54
CA PRO A 93 -13.53 -12.09 -18.95
C PRO A 93 -13.21 -10.59 -18.84
N ASP A 94 -14.16 -9.71 -19.13
CA ASP A 94 -13.95 -8.26 -19.13
C ASP A 94 -13.70 -7.75 -17.70
N VAL A 95 -14.47 -8.25 -16.72
CA VAL A 95 -14.24 -7.98 -15.30
C VAL A 95 -12.86 -8.47 -14.89
N GLY A 96 -12.48 -9.69 -15.29
CA GLY A 96 -11.15 -10.22 -15.00
C GLY A 96 -10.01 -9.39 -15.60
N ILE A 97 -10.20 -8.80 -16.79
CA ILE A 97 -9.23 -7.88 -17.39
C ILE A 97 -9.13 -6.59 -16.57
N CYS A 98 -10.25 -5.96 -16.24
CA CYS A 98 -10.27 -4.71 -15.49
C CYS A 98 -9.64 -4.89 -14.10
N MET A 99 -10.01 -5.94 -13.38
CA MET A 99 -9.46 -6.26 -12.06
C MET A 99 -7.94 -6.44 -12.09
N ARG A 100 -7.40 -7.13 -13.12
CA ARG A 100 -5.95 -7.27 -13.29
C ARG A 100 -5.26 -5.92 -13.54
N ILE A 101 -5.88 -5.01 -14.29
CA ILE A 101 -5.35 -3.66 -14.51
C ILE A 101 -5.34 -2.87 -13.20
N ALA A 102 -6.43 -2.91 -12.44
CA ALA A 102 -6.52 -2.26 -11.13
C ALA A 102 -5.43 -2.77 -10.17
N LEU A 103 -5.23 -4.09 -10.10
CA LEU A 103 -4.23 -4.74 -9.24
C LEU A 103 -2.78 -4.47 -9.68
N ARG A 104 -2.50 -4.31 -10.98
CA ARG A 104 -1.15 -3.94 -11.46
C ARG A 104 -0.71 -2.57 -10.95
N GLY A 105 -1.66 -1.69 -10.65
CA GLY A 105 -1.37 -0.38 -10.05
C GLY A 105 -1.14 -0.43 -8.54
N MET A 106 -1.26 -1.60 -7.91
CA MET A 106 -1.03 -1.77 -6.48
C MET A 106 0.47 -1.72 -6.16
N THR A 107 0.81 -1.03 -5.06
CA THR A 107 2.16 -1.03 -4.48
C THR A 107 2.07 -1.46 -3.03
N LEU A 108 2.86 -2.45 -2.65
CA LEU A 108 2.92 -2.95 -1.28
C LEU A 108 3.77 -2.03 -0.41
N PRO A 109 3.26 -1.58 0.74
CA PRO A 109 4.05 -0.79 1.65
C PRO A 109 5.04 -1.69 2.40
N ALA A 110 6.23 -1.16 2.67
CA ALA A 110 7.36 -1.91 3.23
C ALA A 110 7.12 -2.50 4.61
N ASP A 111 6.30 -1.86 5.43
CA ASP A 111 5.94 -2.32 6.75
C ASP A 111 5.13 -3.63 6.71
N VAL A 112 4.33 -3.84 5.66
CA VAL A 112 3.56 -5.09 5.49
C VAL A 112 4.49 -6.26 5.18
N LEU A 113 5.49 -6.02 4.32
CA LEU A 113 6.47 -7.04 3.96
C LEU A 113 7.41 -7.36 5.13
N GLU A 114 7.89 -6.34 5.84
CA GLU A 114 8.77 -6.50 7.00
C GLU A 114 8.08 -7.26 8.14
N ARG A 115 6.85 -6.87 8.52
CA ARG A 115 6.07 -7.60 9.54
C ARG A 115 5.90 -9.08 9.18
N ARG A 116 5.72 -9.39 7.90
CA ARG A 116 5.60 -10.78 7.45
C ARG A 116 6.93 -11.53 7.45
N MET A 117 8.03 -10.91 7.05
CA MET A 117 9.36 -11.53 7.17
C MET A 117 9.73 -11.85 8.62
N LEU A 118 9.45 -10.93 9.54
CA LEU A 118 9.75 -11.13 10.97
C LEU A 118 8.97 -12.34 11.52
N ARG A 119 7.72 -12.54 11.07
CA ARG A 119 6.95 -13.75 11.40
C ARG A 119 7.48 -15.01 10.74
N THR A 120 7.88 -14.93 9.47
CA THR A 120 8.42 -16.08 8.72
C THR A 120 9.79 -16.53 9.27
N SER A 121 10.67 -15.59 9.61
CA SER A 121 11.98 -15.87 10.23
C SER A 121 11.82 -16.49 11.62
N ALA A 122 10.92 -15.96 12.46
CA ALA A 122 10.61 -16.57 13.75
C ALA A 122 10.05 -18.00 13.66
N SER A 123 9.44 -18.38 12.52
CA SER A 123 9.00 -19.75 12.25
C SER A 123 10.09 -20.62 11.59
N ALA A 124 11.08 -20.03 10.92
CA ALA A 124 12.20 -20.73 10.30
C ALA A 124 13.21 -21.27 11.32
N ASP A 125 13.28 -20.69 12.52
CA ASP A 125 14.11 -21.17 13.63
C ASP A 125 13.61 -22.49 14.26
N GLY A 126 12.46 -23.01 13.82
CA GLY A 126 11.82 -24.19 14.42
C GLY A 126 11.96 -25.51 13.65
N ARG A 127 11.78 -25.54 12.32
CA ARG A 127 11.72 -26.81 11.54
C ARG A 127 11.98 -26.61 10.05
N ALA A 128 13.24 -26.48 9.66
CA ALA A 128 13.68 -26.96 8.35
C ALA A 128 14.76 -28.02 8.60
N LEU A 129 14.34 -29.24 8.92
CA LEU A 129 15.23 -30.40 8.84
C LEU A 129 15.62 -30.55 7.37
N PRO A 130 16.90 -30.41 6.99
CA PRO A 130 17.32 -30.77 5.65
C PRO A 130 17.11 -32.28 5.51
N ASP A 131 16.21 -32.66 4.59
CA ASP A 131 16.03 -34.03 4.21
C ASP A 131 17.38 -34.55 3.70
N ARG A 132 17.91 -35.59 4.35
CA ARG A 132 19.21 -36.16 4.03
C ARG A 132 19.07 -36.98 2.76
N GLY A 133 19.16 -36.33 1.60
CA GLY A 133 19.09 -37.03 0.33
C GLY A 133 19.33 -36.17 -0.90
N ALA A 134 20.59 -35.77 -1.13
CA ALA A 134 21.22 -35.65 -2.45
C ALA A 134 22.48 -34.77 -2.34
N ILE A 135 23.65 -35.40 -2.43
CA ILE A 135 24.91 -34.71 -2.69
C ILE A 135 24.90 -34.37 -4.18
N GLY A 136 24.75 -33.08 -4.54
CA GLY A 136 25.05 -32.63 -5.91
C GLY A 136 24.08 -31.65 -6.58
N GLU A 137 23.05 -31.14 -5.91
CA GLU A 137 22.19 -30.11 -6.48
C GLU A 137 22.17 -28.88 -5.58
N VAL A 138 22.64 -27.75 -6.10
CA VAL A 138 22.46 -26.44 -5.46
C VAL A 138 20.98 -26.11 -5.60
N VAL A 139 20.15 -26.71 -4.74
CA VAL A 139 18.76 -26.30 -4.60
C VAL A 139 18.80 -24.93 -3.95
N THR A 140 18.76 -23.89 -4.78
CA THR A 140 18.44 -22.55 -4.33
C THR A 140 17.02 -22.62 -3.80
N VAL A 141 16.87 -22.84 -2.49
CA VAL A 141 15.59 -22.73 -1.80
C VAL A 141 15.20 -21.26 -1.90
N VAL A 142 14.44 -20.91 -2.94
CA VAL A 142 13.85 -19.59 -3.09
C VAL A 142 12.75 -19.51 -2.05
N VAL A 143 13.08 -18.99 -0.87
CA VAL A 143 12.08 -18.69 0.14
C VAL A 143 11.16 -17.61 -0.45
N VAL A 144 9.86 -17.90 -0.50
CA VAL A 144 8.83 -16.96 -0.97
C VAL A 144 8.05 -16.48 0.24
N VAL A 145 7.93 -15.16 0.40
CA VAL A 145 7.07 -14.54 1.41
C VAL A 145 5.68 -14.38 0.81
N THR A 146 4.67 -15.00 1.43
CA THR A 146 3.28 -14.89 1.04
C THR A 146 2.52 -13.96 1.99
N VAL A 147 1.80 -12.99 1.41
CA VAL A 147 1.00 -12.01 2.14
C VAL A 147 -0.45 -12.13 1.65
N VAL A 148 -1.33 -12.59 2.53
CA VAL A 148 -2.76 -12.67 2.25
C VAL A 148 -3.43 -11.42 2.82
N PHE A 149 -4.13 -10.67 2.00
CA PHE A 149 -4.85 -9.46 2.39
C PHE A 149 -6.24 -9.79 2.91
N THR A 150 -6.83 -8.87 3.67
CA THR A 150 -8.25 -8.92 4.01
C THR A 150 -9.10 -8.79 2.75
N GLU A 151 -10.16 -9.57 2.67
CA GLU A 151 -11.12 -9.50 1.58
C GLU A 151 -11.78 -8.11 1.50
N VAL A 152 -12.04 -7.65 0.28
CA VAL A 152 -12.83 -6.45 -0.01
C VAL A 152 -14.08 -6.88 -0.77
N ILE A 153 -15.26 -6.52 -0.26
CA ILE A 153 -16.53 -6.83 -0.91
C ILE A 153 -17.03 -5.57 -1.62
N ILE A 154 -17.32 -5.69 -2.91
CA ILE A 154 -17.86 -4.60 -3.73
C ILE A 154 -19.29 -4.94 -4.10
N GLU A 155 -20.23 -4.13 -3.63
CA GLU A 155 -21.66 -4.30 -3.91
C GLU A 155 -22.10 -3.26 -4.92
N ALA A 156 -22.71 -3.70 -6.03
CA ALA A 156 -23.29 -2.81 -7.03
C ALA A 156 -24.68 -3.35 -7.42
N PHE A 157 -25.73 -2.60 -7.07
CA PHE A 157 -27.12 -2.97 -7.31
C PHE A 157 -27.52 -4.34 -6.73
N ALA A 158 -27.47 -5.40 -7.54
CA ALA A 158 -27.83 -6.77 -7.18
C ALA A 158 -26.64 -7.74 -7.40
N ILE A 159 -25.43 -7.20 -7.46
CA ILE A 159 -24.17 -7.92 -7.66
C ILE A 159 -23.30 -7.66 -6.44
N ALA A 160 -22.69 -8.71 -5.90
CA ALA A 160 -21.66 -8.60 -4.88
C ALA A 160 -20.40 -9.33 -5.35
N VAL A 161 -19.26 -8.68 -5.31
CA VAL A 161 -17.96 -9.26 -5.69
C VAL A 161 -17.01 -9.20 -4.51
N GLY A 162 -16.74 -10.34 -3.90
CA GLY A 162 -15.69 -10.51 -2.90
C GLY A 162 -14.34 -10.67 -3.57
N VAL A 163 -13.35 -9.84 -3.22
CA VAL A 163 -12.01 -9.85 -3.80
C VAL A 163 -11.00 -10.22 -2.73
N THR A 164 -10.35 -11.37 -2.91
CA THR A 164 -9.25 -11.85 -2.06
C THR A 164 -7.93 -11.70 -2.80
N VAL A 165 -6.97 -10.97 -2.22
CA VAL A 165 -5.64 -10.77 -2.82
C VAL A 165 -4.58 -11.50 -2.02
N THR A 166 -3.76 -12.29 -2.72
CA THR A 166 -2.56 -12.92 -2.18
C THR A 166 -1.35 -12.41 -2.93
N ALA A 167 -0.42 -11.76 -2.24
CA ALA A 167 0.84 -11.31 -2.81
C ALA A 167 1.99 -12.26 -2.46
N THR A 168 2.86 -12.48 -3.44
CA THR A 168 4.06 -13.29 -3.30
C THR A 168 5.29 -12.46 -3.64
N VAL A 169 6.29 -12.54 -2.77
CA VAL A 169 7.56 -11.80 -2.91
C VAL A 169 8.71 -12.77 -2.69
N ALA A 170 9.72 -12.75 -3.56
CA ALA A 170 10.95 -13.50 -3.33
C ALA A 170 11.65 -12.96 -2.07
N ALA A 171 12.10 -13.82 -1.16
CA ALA A 171 12.72 -13.39 0.10
C ALA A 171 13.90 -12.44 -0.11
N GLY A 172 14.76 -12.69 -1.11
CA GLY A 172 15.87 -11.79 -1.43
C GLY A 172 15.43 -10.41 -1.92
N ALA A 173 14.32 -10.33 -2.66
CA ALA A 173 13.70 -9.06 -3.06
C ALA A 173 13.18 -8.30 -1.83
N ALA A 174 12.59 -9.07 -0.92
CA ALA A 174 11.95 -8.58 0.26
C ALA A 174 13.00 -8.06 1.27
N GLU A 175 14.12 -8.77 1.49
CA GLU A 175 15.26 -8.28 2.28
C GLU A 175 15.92 -7.03 1.69
N ALA A 176 16.10 -7.01 0.36
CA ALA A 176 16.62 -5.83 -0.34
C ALA A 176 15.72 -4.59 -0.12
N PHE A 177 14.41 -4.80 -0.06
CA PHE A 177 13.43 -3.75 0.22
C PHE A 177 13.56 -3.21 1.66
N ALA A 178 13.62 -4.10 2.66
CA ALA A 178 13.83 -3.72 4.06
C ALA A 178 15.12 -2.91 4.24
N LYS A 179 16.22 -3.35 3.61
CA LYS A 179 17.52 -2.66 3.65
C LYS A 179 17.47 -1.27 2.99
N ARG A 180 16.74 -1.12 1.87
CA ARG A 180 16.55 0.17 1.18
C ARG A 180 15.73 1.14 2.03
N ARG A 181 14.64 0.69 2.67
CA ARG A 181 13.84 1.54 3.58
C ARG A 181 14.67 2.03 4.75
N LYS A 182 15.40 1.13 5.42
CA LYS A 182 16.31 1.48 6.51
C LYS A 182 17.29 2.57 6.09
N ARG A 183 17.91 2.42 4.92
CA ARG A 183 18.80 3.47 4.37
C ARG A 183 18.08 4.80 4.19
N ARG A 184 16.88 4.83 3.61
CA ARG A 184 16.09 6.06 3.43
C ARG A 184 15.71 6.71 4.76
N SER A 185 15.25 5.94 5.73
CA SER A 185 14.95 6.44 7.08
C SER A 185 16.19 7.06 7.73
N CYS A 186 17.34 6.37 7.68
CA CYS A 186 18.60 6.91 8.19
C CYS A 186 19.03 8.21 7.49
N THR A 187 18.83 8.31 6.17
CA THR A 187 19.09 9.55 5.41
C THR A 187 18.14 10.66 5.83
N THR A 188 16.86 10.35 6.03
CA THR A 188 15.85 11.34 6.45
C THR A 188 16.16 11.88 7.85
N HIS A 189 16.54 11.02 8.80
CA HIS A 189 17.02 11.44 10.12
C HIS A 189 18.31 12.27 10.05
N TYR A 190 19.23 11.90 9.15
CA TYR A 190 20.45 12.68 8.93
C TYR A 190 20.15 14.08 8.44
N ASP A 191 19.31 14.22 7.42
CA ASP A 191 18.94 15.52 6.86
C ASP A 191 18.27 16.40 7.94
N MET A 192 17.33 15.85 8.71
CA MET A 192 16.71 16.56 9.82
C MET A 192 17.70 16.94 10.95
N CYS A 193 18.65 16.05 11.26
CA CYS A 193 19.68 16.30 12.26
C CYS A 193 20.62 17.43 11.82
N MET A 194 20.97 17.48 10.54
CA MET A 194 21.78 18.52 9.94
C MET A 194 21.07 19.87 9.87
N ASP A 195 19.73 19.87 9.72
CA ASP A 195 18.89 21.08 9.73
C ASP A 195 18.67 21.63 11.15
N ASP A 196 18.92 20.84 12.19
CA ASP A 196 18.86 21.27 13.60
C ASP A 196 20.22 21.84 14.06
N LYS A 197 20.22 22.56 15.19
CA LYS A 197 21.44 23.15 15.78
C LYS A 197 22.49 22.10 16.20
N THR A 198 22.08 20.84 16.29
CA THR A 198 22.95 19.68 16.58
C THR A 198 23.85 19.30 15.41
N GLY A 199 23.58 19.80 14.19
CA GLY A 199 24.35 19.49 12.98
C GLY A 199 25.81 19.93 13.03
N ASP A 200 26.10 21.00 13.76
CA ASP A 200 27.44 21.60 13.88
C ASP A 200 28.28 20.99 15.03
N GLU A 201 27.72 20.06 15.81
CA GLU A 201 28.46 19.43 16.90
C GLU A 201 29.48 18.41 16.36
N ASP A 202 30.64 18.36 17.01
CA ASP A 202 31.67 17.36 16.71
C ASP A 202 31.16 15.94 17.03
N GLY A 203 31.48 15.00 16.14
CA GLY A 203 31.17 13.57 16.31
C GLY A 203 32.23 12.79 17.09
N ASN A 204 32.22 11.47 16.94
CA ASN A 204 33.17 10.58 17.63
C ASN A 204 34.63 10.73 17.14
N HIS A 205 34.83 11.29 15.94
CA HIS A 205 36.13 11.40 15.30
C HIS A 205 36.37 12.81 14.78
N ARG A 206 37.64 13.23 14.74
CA ARG A 206 38.02 14.56 14.25
C ARG A 206 37.58 14.73 12.79
N GLY A 207 36.76 15.74 12.52
CA GLY A 207 36.24 16.04 11.18
C GLY A 207 34.95 15.29 10.83
N GLU A 208 34.39 14.49 11.73
CA GLU A 208 33.02 13.99 11.63
C GLU A 208 32.07 14.90 12.41
N THR A 209 30.88 15.14 11.86
CA THR A 209 29.79 15.77 12.60
C THR A 209 29.03 14.71 13.41
N LEU A 210 28.40 15.13 14.50
CA LEU A 210 27.53 14.31 15.33
C LEU A 210 26.50 13.55 14.46
N CYS A 211 25.78 14.27 13.60
CA CYS A 211 24.80 13.68 12.69
C CYS A 211 25.43 12.68 11.71
N GLY A 212 26.65 12.94 11.22
CA GLY A 212 27.40 12.01 10.37
C GLY A 212 27.75 10.71 11.08
N THR A 213 28.16 10.79 12.35
CA THR A 213 28.41 9.61 13.20
C THR A 213 27.08 8.85 13.47
N CYS A 214 26.00 9.54 13.84
CA CYS A 214 24.68 8.94 14.07
C CYS A 214 24.15 8.22 12.81
N HIS A 215 24.30 8.83 11.64
CA HIS A 215 23.92 8.25 10.35
C HIS A 215 24.72 6.98 10.01
N THR A 216 26.02 6.99 10.29
CA THR A 216 26.88 5.82 10.10
C THR A 216 26.46 4.65 10.99
N MET A 217 26.14 4.92 12.26
CA MET A 217 25.58 3.93 13.17
C MET A 217 24.21 3.43 12.70
N CYS A 218 23.35 4.33 12.22
CA CYS A 218 22.02 3.98 11.69
C CYS A 218 22.09 3.01 10.50
N LYS A 219 23.05 3.18 9.58
CA LYS A 219 23.25 2.24 8.45
C LYS A 219 23.42 0.78 8.91
N ASN A 220 23.96 0.58 10.11
CA ASN A 220 24.17 -0.74 10.71
C ASN A 220 23.03 -1.17 11.65
N GLY A 221 22.16 -0.26 12.09
CA GLY A 221 21.16 -0.53 13.14
C GLY A 221 19.89 0.31 13.03
N HIS A 222 19.49 0.92 14.12
CA HIS A 222 18.46 1.97 14.13
C HIS A 222 19.15 3.31 14.36
N TRP A 223 18.44 4.41 14.15
CA TRP A 223 18.95 5.72 14.54
C TRP A 223 19.25 5.69 16.05
N PRO A 224 20.52 5.86 16.47
CA PRO A 224 20.85 5.71 17.88
C PRO A 224 20.26 6.89 18.67
N LYS A 225 19.99 6.70 19.97
CA LYS A 225 19.62 7.82 20.86
C LYS A 225 20.84 8.66 21.24
N GLN A 226 22.00 8.01 21.32
CA GLN A 226 23.26 8.59 21.79
C GLN A 226 24.45 7.92 21.09
N ILE A 227 25.55 8.65 20.93
CA ILE A 227 26.84 8.10 20.49
C ILE A 227 27.75 7.77 21.68
N GLY A 228 28.87 7.10 21.44
CA GLY A 228 29.80 6.65 22.48
C GLY A 228 30.39 7.76 23.37
N THR A 229 30.38 9.02 22.92
CA THR A 229 30.78 10.20 23.71
C THR A 229 29.68 10.68 24.68
N GLY A 230 28.48 10.11 24.62
CA GLY A 230 27.32 10.53 25.41
C GLY A 230 26.48 11.64 24.79
N GLN A 231 26.89 12.18 23.63
CA GLN A 231 26.11 13.17 22.88
C GLN A 231 24.84 12.52 22.31
N SER A 232 23.74 13.29 22.30
CA SER A 232 22.45 12.80 21.83
C SER A 232 22.31 12.97 20.33
N CYS A 233 21.86 11.92 19.65
CA CYS A 233 21.47 11.97 18.24
C CYS A 233 20.00 12.40 18.06
N LEU A 234 19.32 12.77 19.15
CA LEU A 234 17.95 13.23 19.11
C LEU A 234 17.94 14.71 18.71
N TYR A 235 17.19 15.02 17.67
CA TYR A 235 16.99 16.37 17.17
C TYR A 235 15.54 16.81 17.43
N ARG A 236 15.26 18.11 17.29
CA ARG A 236 13.91 18.65 17.50
C ARG A 236 12.92 18.04 16.50
N GLY A 237 11.86 17.38 16.99
CA GLY A 237 10.87 16.68 16.17
C GLY A 237 11.11 15.18 16.00
N HIS A 238 12.18 14.62 16.59
CA HIS A 238 12.46 13.19 16.53
C HIS A 238 11.31 12.30 17.04
N SER A 239 10.62 12.73 18.11
CA SER A 239 9.51 11.97 18.71
C SER A 239 8.27 11.83 17.82
N GLU A 240 8.18 12.60 16.73
CA GLU A 240 7.05 12.55 15.78
C GLU A 240 7.19 11.43 14.74
N TRP A 241 8.34 10.74 14.71
CA TRP A 241 8.68 9.72 13.71
C TRP A 241 8.80 8.29 14.26
N ASP A 242 8.70 8.10 15.58
CA ASP A 242 8.79 6.80 16.25
C ASP A 242 7.41 6.12 16.46
N ASP A 243 6.32 6.73 15.98
CA ASP A 243 4.94 6.19 15.94
C ASP A 243 4.57 5.60 14.57
#